data_AF-A0AA97EP32-F1
#
_entry.id   AF-A0AA97EP32-F1
#
_cell.length_a   1.000
_cell.length_b   1.000
_cell.length_c   1.000
_cell.angle_alpha   90.00
_cell.angle_beta   90.00
_cell.angle_gamma   90.00
#
_symmetry.space_group_name_H-M   'P 1'
#
loop_
_entity.id
_entity.type
_entity.pdbx_description
1 polymer ?
#
loop_
_entity_poly.entity_id
_entity_poly.type
_entity_poly.pdbx_seq_one_letter_code
_entity_poly.pdbx_strand_id
1 'polypeptide(L)'
;MRRLKSTIEKNISGKKVLALFILTNLVYVFMLWVTIPKTMVYSNGMKLLDMMPTGYNFNYANELLSTLGDIGRNTYLTSQLPVDMIYPLLQGLQITSKILGLLPF
;
A
#
# COMPACT_ATOMS: atom_id res chain seq x y z
N MET A 1 9.62 29.28 -10.80
CA MET A 1 9.22 28.82 -9.44
C MET A 1 7.89 29.40 -8.93
N ARG A 2 7.60 30.72 -9.00
CA ARG A 2 6.36 31.31 -8.47
C ARG A 2 5.04 30.71 -9.01
N ARG A 3 4.95 30.42 -10.31
CA ARG A 3 3.75 29.83 -10.94
C ARG A 3 3.45 28.40 -10.49
N LEU A 4 4.48 27.61 -10.18
CA LEU A 4 4.32 26.24 -9.70
C LEU A 4 3.74 26.26 -8.28
N LYS A 5 4.29 27.12 -7.42
CA LYS A 5 3.87 27.28 -6.03
C LYS A 5 2.40 27.70 -5.93
N SER A 6 1.94 28.67 -6.74
CA SER A 6 0.55 29.13 -6.70
C SER A 6 -0.45 28.09 -7.21
N THR A 7 -0.07 27.22 -8.15
CA THR A 7 -0.94 26.12 -8.64
C THR A 7 -1.10 25.02 -7.60
N ILE A 8 -0.02 24.73 -6.85
CA ILE A 8 -0.01 23.75 -5.75
C ILE A 8 -0.86 24.25 -4.58
N GLU A 9 -0.64 25.49 -4.12
CA GLU A 9 -1.40 26.09 -3.01
C GLU A 9 -2.90 26.23 -3.33
N LYS A 10 -3.28 26.48 -4.60
CA LYS A 10 -4.70 26.51 -5.01
C LYS A 10 -5.38 25.16 -4.97
N ASN A 11 -4.65 24.08 -5.28
CA ASN A 11 -5.24 22.76 -5.47
C ASN A 11 -5.18 21.90 -4.22
N ILE A 12 -4.30 22.20 -3.26
CA ILE A 12 -4.14 21.38 -2.07
C ILE A 12 -4.71 22.10 -0.85
N SER A 13 -5.84 21.60 -0.37
CA SER A 13 -6.56 22.07 0.81
C SER A 13 -6.47 21.00 1.89
N GLY A 14 -6.42 21.40 3.17
CA GLY A 14 -6.43 20.47 4.31
C GLY A 14 -7.57 19.45 4.25
N LYS A 15 -8.74 19.83 3.70
CA LYS A 15 -9.87 18.91 3.47
C LYS A 15 -9.53 17.78 2.49
N LYS A 16 -8.78 18.07 1.42
CA LYS A 16 -8.34 17.06 0.44
C LYS A 16 -7.28 16.13 1.04
N VAL A 17 -6.36 16.68 1.84
CA VAL A 17 -5.36 15.86 2.55
C VAL A 17 -6.02 14.94 3.57
N LEU A 18 -7.05 15.43 4.28
CA LEU A 18 -7.84 14.61 5.20
C LEU A 18 -8.64 13.53 4.45
N ALA A 19 -9.27 13.87 3.33
CA ALA A 19 -9.97 12.88 2.50
C ALA A 19 -9.00 11.80 1.98
N LEU A 20 -7.81 12.19 1.53
CA LEU A 20 -6.76 11.26 1.11
C LEU A 20 -6.31 10.38 2.27
N PHE A 21 -6.12 10.94 3.47
CA PHE A 21 -5.78 10.17 4.68
C PHE A 21 -6.83 9.11 5.00
N ILE A 22 -8.11 9.48 4.99
CA ILE A 22 -9.20 8.53 5.24
C ILE A 22 -9.18 7.42 4.18
N LEU A 23 -9.05 7.78 2.91
CA LEU A 23 -8.97 6.81 1.81
C LEU A 23 -7.79 5.85 1.97
N THR A 24 -6.60 6.36 2.28
CA THR A 24 -5.40 5.54 2.51
C THR A 24 -5.62 4.54 3.65
N ASN A 25 -6.22 4.97 4.76
CA ASN A 25 -6.51 4.08 5.89
C ASN A 25 -7.59 3.05 5.56
N LEU A 26 -8.61 3.40 4.76
CA LEU A 26 -9.60 2.42 4.29
C LEU A 26 -8.95 1.35 3.43
N VAL A 27 -8.06 1.73 2.52
CA VAL A 27 -7.28 0.78 1.72
C VAL A 27 -6.39 -0.09 2.63
N TYR A 28 -5.76 0.51 3.64
CA TYR A 28 -4.95 -0.23 4.62
C TYR A 28 -5.75 -1.29 5.39
N VAL A 29 -6.92 -0.92 5.92
CA VAL A 29 -7.82 -1.84 6.60
C VAL A 29 -8.30 -2.94 5.65
N PHE A 30 -8.62 -2.59 4.41
CA PHE A 30 -8.99 -3.57 3.38
C PHE A 30 -7.86 -4.57 3.12
N MET A 31 -6.59 -4.13 3.10
CA MET A 31 -5.46 -5.06 2.96
C MET A 31 -5.40 -6.05 4.11
N LEU A 32 -5.48 -5.54 5.35
CA LEU A 32 -5.37 -6.37 6.56
C LEU A 32 -6.51 -7.37 6.72
N TRP A 33 -7.73 -7.01 6.34
CA TRP A 33 -8.91 -7.85 6.57
C TRP A 33 -9.32 -8.69 5.37
N VAL A 34 -8.92 -8.30 4.15
CA VAL A 34 -9.38 -8.95 2.93
C VAL A 34 -8.23 -9.53 2.13
N THR A 35 -7.33 -8.70 1.57
CA THR A 35 -6.36 -9.20 0.58
C THR A 35 -5.30 -10.10 1.20
N ILE A 36 -4.72 -9.70 2.34
CA ILE A 36 -3.70 -10.48 3.04
C ILE A 36 -4.29 -11.82 3.51
N PRO A 37 -5.41 -11.88 4.26
CA PRO A 37 -5.99 -13.15 4.67
C PRO A 37 -6.36 -14.04 3.49
N LYS A 38 -6.92 -13.46 2.42
CA LYS A 38 -7.33 -14.21 1.22
C LYS A 38 -6.15 -14.92 0.54
N THR A 39 -4.98 -14.31 0.49
CA THR A 39 -3.78 -14.96 -0.05
C THR A 39 -3.12 -15.91 0.97
N MET A 40 -3.11 -15.54 2.25
CA MET A 40 -2.53 -16.32 3.35
C MET A 40 -3.19 -17.70 3.53
N VAL A 41 -4.45 -17.87 3.12
CA VAL A 41 -5.10 -19.20 3.08
C VAL A 41 -4.28 -20.22 2.28
N TYR A 42 -3.52 -19.77 1.28
CA TYR A 42 -2.67 -20.63 0.45
C TYR A 42 -1.21 -20.68 0.90
N SER A 43 -0.79 -19.91 1.91
CA SER A 43 0.63 -19.80 2.28
C SER A 43 1.10 -20.85 3.30
N ASN A 44 0.22 -21.76 3.73
CA ASN A 44 0.51 -22.76 4.77
C ASN A 44 1.11 -22.14 6.05
N GLY A 45 0.66 -20.95 6.43
CA GLY A 45 1.14 -20.24 7.62
C GLY A 45 2.42 -19.42 7.41
N MET A 46 3.05 -19.46 6.23
CA MET A 46 4.12 -18.54 5.88
C MET A 46 3.59 -17.11 5.77
N LYS A 47 4.38 -16.14 6.19
CA LYS A 47 4.04 -14.71 6.06
C LYS A 47 4.28 -14.25 4.63
N LEU A 48 3.45 -13.31 4.17
CA LEU A 48 3.66 -12.65 2.89
C LEU A 48 4.83 -11.66 2.98
N LEU A 49 5.37 -11.32 1.81
CA LEU A 49 6.61 -10.55 1.66
C LEU A 49 6.51 -9.15 2.30
N ASP A 50 5.36 -8.50 2.14
CA ASP A 50 5.02 -7.19 2.69
C ASP A 50 4.88 -7.18 4.23
N MET A 51 4.61 -8.33 4.84
CA MET A 51 4.51 -8.50 6.29
C MET A 51 5.87 -8.67 6.99
N MET A 52 6.98 -8.65 6.24
CA MET A 52 8.33 -8.90 6.73
C MET A 52 9.20 -7.63 6.67
N PRO A 53 9.08 -6.72 7.65
CA PRO A 53 9.81 -5.44 7.64
C PRO A 53 11.33 -5.61 7.77
N THR A 54 11.79 -6.75 8.27
CA THR A 54 13.22 -7.12 8.35
C THR A 54 13.77 -7.70 7.05
N GLY A 55 12.92 -7.84 6.01
CA GLY A 55 13.26 -8.49 4.75
C GLY A 55 13.17 -10.02 4.81
N TYR A 56 13.51 -10.64 3.69
CA TYR A 56 13.51 -12.09 3.46
C TYR A 56 14.61 -12.45 2.46
N ASN A 57 15.02 -13.73 2.44
CA ASN A 57 16.02 -14.21 1.49
C ASN A 57 15.36 -14.89 0.27
N PHE A 58 16.17 -15.24 -0.73
CA PHE A 58 15.70 -15.91 -1.94
C PHE A 58 14.98 -17.23 -1.67
N ASN A 59 15.50 -18.06 -0.76
CA ASN A 59 14.91 -19.36 -0.44
C ASN A 59 13.50 -19.20 0.15
N TYR A 60 13.30 -18.24 1.04
CA TYR A 60 12.00 -17.94 1.63
C TYR A 60 11.00 -17.49 0.56
N ALA A 61 11.41 -16.59 -0.34
CA ALA A 61 10.55 -16.14 -1.43
C ALA A 61 10.17 -17.29 -2.37
N ASN A 62 11.12 -18.15 -2.72
CA ASN A 62 10.88 -19.30 -3.58
C ASN A 62 9.95 -20.32 -2.90
N GLU A 63 10.14 -20.59 -1.61
CA GLU A 63 9.31 -21.48 -0.82
C GLU A 63 7.88 -20.95 -0.67
N LEU A 64 7.73 -19.65 -0.38
CA LEU A 64 6.41 -19.00 -0.31
C LEU A 64 5.67 -19.12 -1.65
N LEU A 65 6.31 -18.73 -2.75
CA LEU A 65 5.68 -18.77 -4.08
C LEU A 65 5.36 -20.21 -4.53
N SER A 66 6.17 -21.18 -4.12
CA SER A 66 5.90 -22.61 -4.37
C SER A 66 4.71 -23.09 -3.55
N THR A 67 4.64 -22.69 -2.27
CA THR A 67 3.57 -23.05 -1.32
C THR A 67 2.21 -22.47 -1.74
N LEU A 68 2.19 -21.23 -2.23
CA LEU A 68 0.98 -20.59 -2.76
C LEU A 68 0.33 -21.39 -3.90
N GLY A 69 1.10 -22.20 -4.64
CA GLY A 69 0.63 -22.94 -5.80
C GLY A 69 0.04 -22.02 -6.88
N ASP A 70 -0.69 -22.58 -7.84
CA ASP A 70 -1.24 -21.78 -8.95
C ASP A 70 -2.37 -20.85 -8.50
N ILE A 71 -3.25 -21.33 -7.62
CA ILE A 71 -4.41 -20.57 -7.14
C ILE A 71 -3.96 -19.42 -6.23
N GLY A 72 -3.05 -19.68 -5.29
CA GLY A 72 -2.52 -18.65 -4.39
C GLY A 72 -1.70 -17.62 -5.15
N ARG A 73 -0.89 -18.02 -6.13
CA ARG A 73 -0.15 -17.07 -6.99
C ARG A 73 -1.09 -16.22 -7.84
N ASN A 74 -2.13 -16.80 -8.44
CA ASN A 74 -3.13 -16.03 -9.18
C ASN A 74 -3.89 -15.07 -8.26
N THR A 75 -4.23 -15.50 -7.04
CA THR A 75 -4.86 -14.65 -6.01
C THR A 75 -3.94 -13.50 -5.61
N TYR A 76 -2.65 -13.77 -5.38
CA TYR A 76 -1.64 -12.76 -5.08
C TYR A 76 -1.57 -11.71 -6.20
N LEU A 77 -1.45 -12.14 -7.46
CA LEU A 77 -1.33 -11.25 -8.61
C LEU A 77 -2.58 -10.40 -8.88
N THR A 78 -3.78 -10.95 -8.64
CA THR A 78 -5.04 -10.29 -9.03
C THR A 78 -5.75 -9.57 -7.89
N SER A 79 -5.51 -9.97 -6.64
CA SER A 79 -6.19 -9.40 -5.47
C SER A 79 -5.24 -8.59 -4.58
N GLN A 80 -4.03 -9.08 -4.32
CA GLN A 80 -3.11 -8.45 -3.37
C GLN A 80 -2.21 -7.41 -4.02
N LEU A 81 -1.47 -7.80 -5.05
CA LEU A 81 -0.52 -6.93 -5.74
C LEU A 81 -1.12 -5.60 -6.21
N PRO A 82 -2.35 -5.53 -6.76
CA PRO A 82 -2.94 -4.25 -7.15
C PRO A 82 -3.13 -3.31 -5.96
N VAL A 83 -3.54 -3.83 -4.81
CA VAL A 83 -3.78 -3.01 -3.61
C VAL A 83 -2.45 -2.62 -2.95
N ASP A 84 -1.46 -3.51 -2.97
CA ASP A 84 -0.09 -3.25 -2.51
C ASP A 84 0.60 -2.17 -3.35
N MET A 85 0.17 -1.92 -4.58
CA MET A 85 0.64 -0.77 -5.38
C MET A 85 -0.15 0.51 -5.10
N ILE A 86 -1.46 0.40 -4.85
CA ILE A 86 -2.34 1.55 -4.54
C ILE A 86 -1.97 2.16 -3.19
N TYR A 87 -1.72 1.35 -2.17
CA TYR A 87 -1.45 1.85 -0.82
C TYR A 87 -0.20 2.75 -0.74
N PRO A 88 1.00 2.33 -1.19
CA PRO A 88 2.18 3.19 -1.23
C PRO A 88 2.00 4.43 -2.12
N LEU A 89 1.23 4.33 -3.21
CA LEU A 89 0.91 5.48 -4.05
C LEU A 89 0.11 6.53 -3.27
N LEU A 90 -0.98 6.13 -2.62
CA LEU A 90 -1.80 7.03 -1.80
C LEU A 90 -0.99 7.61 -0.63
N GLN A 91 -0.17 6.77 0.02
CA GLN A 91 0.68 7.18 1.12
C GLN A 91 1.73 8.20 0.67
N GLY A 92 2.34 7.99 -0.50
CA GLY A 92 3.30 8.90 -1.12
C GLY A 92 2.69 10.26 -1.44
N LEU A 93 1.52 10.28 -2.10
CA LEU A 93 0.78 11.52 -2.37
C LEU A 93 0.44 12.29 -1.09
N GLN A 94 0.09 11.57 -0.03
CA GLN A 94 -0.20 12.16 1.26
C GLN A 94 1.05 12.79 1.90
N ILE A 95 2.18 12.08 1.90
CA ILE A 95 3.45 12.59 2.45
C ILE A 95 3.95 13.78 1.64
N THR A 96 3.91 13.73 0.32
CA THR A 96 4.27 14.86 -0.55
C THR A 96 3.40 16.09 -0.24
N SER A 97 2.10 15.88 -0.04
CA SER A 97 1.19 16.97 0.37
C SER A 97 1.60 17.53 1.74
N LYS A 98 1.94 16.69 2.72
CA LYS A 98 2.41 17.17 4.04
C LYS A 98 3.71 17.98 3.93
N ILE A 99 4.72 17.46 3.22
CA ILE A 99 6.05 18.09 3.08
C ILE A 99 5.97 19.46 2.40
N LEU A 100 5.08 19.63 1.42
CA LEU A 100 4.90 20.89 0.70
C LEU A 100 4.23 22.00 1.56
N GLY A 101 4.05 21.80 2.88
CA GLY A 101 3.68 22.85 3.83
C GLY A 101 2.17 23.01 4.02
N LEU A 102 1.41 21.92 3.89
CA LEU A 102 -0.06 21.98 3.82
C LEU A 102 -0.79 21.62 5.13
N LEU A 103 -0.04 21.37 6.22
CA LEU A 103 -0.54 21.27 7.59
C LEU A 103 0.51 21.82 8.58
N PRO A 104 0.14 22.68 9.54
CA PRO A 104 0.92 22.92 10.74
C PRO A 104 0.58 21.84 11.79
N PHE A 105 1.63 21.22 12.34
CA PHE A 105 1.65 20.31 13.50
C PHE A 105 0.79 19.03 13.42
#